data_AF-A0AAW6AS12-F1
#
_entry.id   AF-A0AAW6AS12-F1
#
_cell.length_a   1.000
_cell.length_b   1.000
_cell.length_c   1.000
_cell.angle_alpha   90.00
_cell.angle_beta   90.00
_cell.angle_gamma   90.00
#
_symmetry.space_group_name_H-M   'P 1'
#
loop_
_entity.id
_entity.type
_entity.pdbx_description
1 polymer ?
#
loop_
_entity_poly.entity_id
_entity_poly.type
_entity_poly.pdbx_seq_one_letter_code
_entity_poly.pdbx_strand_id
1 'polypeptide(L)' 'MERRKKAKRLAAGLVTYWIAEAWHELDNDYYKKRLSPSNRKLVQQYIHRYGYVIGLLLRCRYRPH' A
#
# COMPACT_ATOMS: atom_id res chain seq x y z
N MET A 1 -19.32 -18.96 8.17
CA MET A 1 -18.87 -18.36 6.88
C MET A 1 -18.83 -16.82 6.92
N GLU A 2 -19.80 -16.13 7.54
CA GLU A 2 -19.84 -14.67 7.63
C GLU A 2 -18.67 -14.01 8.40
N ARG A 3 -18.26 -14.60 9.53
CA ARG A 3 -17.13 -14.07 10.34
C ARG A 3 -15.84 -13.95 9.51
N ARG A 4 -15.57 -14.94 8.65
CA ARG A 4 -14.43 -14.95 7.72
C ARG A 4 -14.56 -13.87 6.64
N LYS A 5 -15.77 -13.60 6.15
CA LYS A 5 -16.03 -12.49 5.20
C LYS A 5 -15.81 -11.12 5.85
N LYS A 6 -16.28 -10.91 7.08
CA LYS A 6 -16.06 -9.66 7.85
C LYS A 6 -14.58 -9.42 8.13
N ALA A 7 -13.85 -10.45 8.61
CA ALA A 7 -12.41 -10.36 8.83
C ALA A 7 -11.64 -10.01 7.54
N LYS A 8 -12.01 -10.63 6.40
CA LYS A 8 -11.39 -10.33 5.10
C LYS A 8 -11.63 -8.87 4.66
N ARG A 9 -12.82 -8.32 4.90
CA ARG A 9 -13.12 -6.89 4.64
C ARG A 9 -12.33 -5.94 5.52
N LEU A 10 -12.20 -6.26 6.81
CA LEU A 10 -11.37 -5.46 7.74
C LEU A 10 -9.90 -5.49 7.33
N ALA A 11 -9.36 -6.67 7.03
CA ALA A 11 -8.00 -6.83 6.54
C ALA A 11 -7.77 -6.03 5.24
N ALA A 12 -8.73 -6.09 4.30
CA ALA A 12 -8.68 -5.30 3.07
C ALA A 12 -8.62 -3.78 3.36
N GLY A 13 -9.45 -3.29 4.27
CA GLY A 13 -9.46 -1.88 4.66
C GLY A 13 -8.14 -1.43 5.30
N LEU A 14 -7.66 -2.18 6.29
CA LEU A 14 -6.41 -1.90 6.99
C LEU A 14 -5.21 -1.87 6.04
N VAL A 15 -5.10 -2.86 5.16
CA VAL A 15 -3.97 -2.91 4.21
C VAL A 15 -4.07 -1.77 3.18
N THR A 16 -5.27 -1.45 2.71
CA THR A 16 -5.44 -0.31 1.78
C THR A 16 -5.00 1.00 2.44
N TYR A 17 -5.36 1.19 3.71
CA TYR A 17 -4.92 2.34 4.51
C TYR A 17 -3.40 2.40 4.65
N TRP A 18 -2.75 1.31 5.07
CA TRP A 18 -1.29 1.28 5.23
C TRP A 18 -0.52 1.50 3.92
N ILE A 19 -1.03 1.00 2.80
CA ILE A 19 -0.42 1.27 1.50
C ILE A 19 -0.52 2.76 1.17
N ALA A 20 -1.67 3.39 1.41
CA ALA A 20 -1.85 4.82 1.20
C ALA A 20 -0.95 5.65 2.12
N GLU A 21 -0.79 5.27 3.38
CA GLU A 21 0.15 5.91 4.30
C GLU A 21 1.59 5.77 3.84
N ALA A 22 2.02 4.58 3.38
CA ALA A 22 3.36 4.38 2.86
C ALA A 22 3.66 5.29 1.66
N TRP A 23 2.68 5.51 0.77
CA TRP A 23 2.80 6.49 -0.32
C TRP A 23 2.96 7.92 0.22
N HIS A 24 2.11 8.32 1.17
CA HIS A 24 2.13 9.65 1.75
C HIS A 24 3.43 9.93 2.52
N GLU A 25 3.90 8.97 3.32
CA GLU A 25 5.18 9.05 4.02
C GLU A 25 6.33 9.20 3.03
N LEU A 26 6.34 8.43 1.94
CA LEU A 26 7.41 8.53 0.96
C LEU A 26 7.46 9.91 0.27
N ASP A 27 6.32 10.58 0.16
CA ASP A 27 6.21 11.95 -0.32
C ASP A 27 6.43 13.02 0.76
N ASN A 28 6.66 12.63 2.01
CA ASN A 28 7.03 13.54 3.09
C ASN A 28 8.44 14.11 2.86
N ASP A 29 8.62 15.38 3.20
CA ASP A 29 9.88 16.12 3.15
C ASP A 29 11.07 15.39 3.79
N TYR A 30 10.83 14.66 4.88
CA TYR A 30 11.85 13.86 5.56
C TYR A 30 12.50 12.85 4.63
N TYR A 31 11.69 12.07 3.90
CA TYR A 31 12.18 11.05 2.97
C TYR A 31 12.59 11.64 1.64
N LYS A 32 11.93 12.70 1.16
CA LYS A 32 12.33 13.43 -0.06
C LYS A 32 13.75 13.98 0.03
N LYS A 33 14.18 14.44 1.21
CA LYS A 33 15.53 14.99 1.43
C LYS A 33 16.59 13.90 1.67
N ARG A 34 16.19 12.72 2.15
CA ARG A 34 17.11 11.62 2.53
C ARG A 34 17.28 10.54 1.47
N LEU A 35 16.26 10.31 0.65
CA LEU A 35 16.30 9.32 -0.42
C LEU A 35 16.60 9.99 -1.75
N SER A 36 17.52 9.41 -2.51
CA SER A 36 17.70 9.81 -3.90
C SER A 36 16.40 9.56 -4.69
N PRO A 37 16.16 10.33 -5.77
CA PRO A 37 14.99 10.10 -6.62
C PRO A 37 14.87 8.65 -7.11
N SER A 38 15.99 8.01 -7.42
CA SER A 38 16.07 6.61 -7.85
C SER A 38 15.62 5.64 -6.76
N ASN A 39 16.10 5.82 -5.52
CA ASN A 39 15.71 4.97 -4.39
C ASN A 39 14.23 5.15 -4.06
N ARG A 40 13.74 6.39 -4.12
CA ARG A 40 12.32 6.68 -3.89
C ARG A 40 11.46 5.98 -4.94
N LYS A 41 11.83 6.04 -6.23
CA LYS A 41 11.14 5.32 -7.31
C LYS A 41 11.15 3.81 -7.12
N LEU A 42 12.26 3.24 -6.63
CA LEU A 42 12.34 1.82 -6.31
C LEU A 42 11.34 1.43 -5.19
N VAL A 43 11.27 2.22 -4.12
CA VAL A 43 10.31 2.00 -3.03
C VAL A 43 8.86 2.12 -3.54
N GLN A 44 8.56 3.11 -4.38
CA GLN A 44 7.25 3.25 -5.04
C GLN A 44 6.87 2.00 -5.84
N GLN A 45 7.81 1.42 -6.59
CA GLN A 45 7.58 0.18 -7.35
C GLN A 45 7.29 -1.01 -6.42
N TYR A 46 7.98 -1.11 -5.28
CA TYR A 46 7.70 -2.15 -4.29
C TYR A 46 6.32 -1.99 -3.65
N ILE A 47 5.95 -0.77 -3.24
CA ILE A 47 4.61 -0.49 -2.70
C ILE A 47 3.54 -0.88 -3.75
N HIS A 48 3.76 -0.53 -5.02
CA HIS A 48 2.85 -0.89 -6.10
C HIS A 48 2.72 -2.41 -6.30
N ARG A 49 3.85 -3.12 -6.40
CA ARG A 49 3.88 -4.57 -6.63
C ARG A 49 3.19 -5.33 -5.49
N TYR A 50 3.56 -5.03 -4.24
CA TYR A 50 2.99 -5.72 -3.09
C TYR A 50 1.56 -5.29 -2.82
N GLY A 51 1.22 -4.02 -3.03
CA GLY A 51 -0.16 -3.53 -2.94
C GLY A 51 -1.09 -4.25 -3.90
N TYR A 52 -0.65 -4.50 -5.14
CA TYR A 52 -1.40 -5.28 -6.12
C TYR A 52 -1.60 -6.74 -5.70
N VAL A 53 -0.52 -7.42 -5.27
CA VAL A 53 -0.58 -8.82 -4.80
C VAL A 53 -1.53 -8.96 -3.62
N ILE A 54 -1.41 -8.08 -2.62
CA ILE A 54 -2.28 -8.13 -1.44
C ILE A 54 -3.73 -7.79 -1.82
N GLY A 55 -3.93 -6.82 -2.71
CA GLY A 55 -5.24 -6.48 -3.27
C GLY A 55 -5.95 -7.68 -3.91
N LEU A 56 -5.22 -8.46 -4.72
CA LEU A 56 -5.72 -9.70 -5.33
C LEU A 56 -6.13 -10.73 -4.27
N LEU A 57 -5.29 -10.99 -3.27
CA LEU A 57 -5.55 -11.97 -2.21
C LEU A 57 -6.77 -11.58 -1.36
N LEU A 58 -6.90 -10.29 -1.05
CA LEU A 58 -7.97 -9.74 -0.23
C LEU A 58 -9.24 -9.41 -1.03
N ARG A 59 -9.20 -9.51 -2.37
CA ARG A 59 -10.27 -9.07 -3.29
C ARG A 59 -10.67 -7.61 -3.05
N CYS A 60 -9.71 -6.73 -2.78
CA CYS A 60 -9.92 -5.29 -2.73
C CYS A 60 -9.31 -4.60 -3.95
N ARG A 61 -9.92 -3.50 -4.38
CA ARG A 61 -9.39 -2.71 -5.49
C ARG A 61 -8.20 -1.91 -4.98
N TYR A 62 -7.00 -2.40 -5.24
CA TYR A 62 -5.82 -1.55 -5.19
C TYR A 62 -5.91 -0.53 -6.33
N ARG A 63 -6.01 0.75 -5.99
CA ARG A 63 -5.85 1.84 -6.94
C ARG A 63 -4.55 2.57 -6.60
N PRO A 64 -3.50 2.40 -7.41
CA PRO A 64 -2.36 3.28 -7.35
C PRO A 64 -2.86 4.63 -7.84
N HIS A 65 -3.00 5.59 -6.94
CA HIS A 65 -3.27 6.98 -7.32
C HIS A 65 -2.07 7.53 -8.07
#